data_AF-A0A3N5USN1-F1
#
_entry.id   AF-A0A3N5USN1-F1
#
_cell.length_a   1.000
_cell.length_b   1.000
_cell.length_c   1.000
_cell.angle_alpha   90.00
_cell.angle_beta   90.00
_cell.angle_gamma   90.00
#
_symmetry.space_group_name_H-M   'P 1'
#
loop_
_entity.id
_entity.type
_entity.pdbx_description
1 polymer ?
#
loop_
_entity_poly.entity_id
_entity_poly.type
_entity_poly.pdbx_seq_one_letter_code
_entity_poly.pdbx_strand_id
1 'polypeptide(L)' 'MKTRKLSRRLMMLVSLLTIFAMAAVPTAAAPETDKEIVGYFIEWGIYGRNYRVKNIVESGSADKLTIIN' A
#
# COMPACT_ATOMS: atom_id res chain seq x y z
N MET A 1 22.30 56.26 -0.62
CA MET A 1 22.71 54.94 -0.07
C MET A 1 21.62 54.35 0.84
N LYS A 2 20.45 53.92 0.33
CA LYS A 2 19.36 53.44 1.23
C LYS A 2 18.27 52.54 0.61
N THR A 3 18.60 51.65 -0.34
CA THR A 3 17.56 50.80 -0.99
C THR A 3 17.83 49.29 -0.98
N ARG A 4 18.92 48.82 -0.36
CA ARG A 4 19.31 47.38 -0.43
C ARG A 4 18.61 46.46 0.58
N LYS A 5 17.86 47.00 1.54
CA LYS A 5 17.22 46.20 2.62
C LYS A 5 15.82 45.67 2.26
N LEU A 6 15.15 46.24 1.25
CA LEU A 6 13.77 45.88 0.89
C LEU A 6 13.70 44.65 -0.03
N SER A 7 14.69 44.48 -0.91
CA SER A 7 14.78 43.33 -1.84
C SER A 7 14.96 41.99 -1.12
N ARG A 8 15.66 41.95 0.03
CA ARG A 8 15.84 40.72 0.82
C ARG A 8 14.55 40.24 1.52
N ARG A 9 13.65 41.16 1.90
CA ARG A 9 12.37 40.82 2.53
C ARG A 9 11.34 40.35 1.52
N LEU A 10 11.32 40.97 0.34
CA LEU A 10 10.45 40.56 -0.76
C LEU A 10 10.85 39.19 -1.32
N MET A 11 12.16 38.90 -1.38
CA MET A 11 12.66 37.59 -1.83
C MET A 11 12.41 36.46 -0.81
N MET A 12 12.43 36.75 0.50
CA MET A 12 12.05 35.77 1.54
C MET A 12 10.55 35.46 1.55
N LEU A 13 9.68 36.43 1.27
CA LEU A 13 8.23 36.20 1.19
C LEU A 13 7.84 35.41 -0.06
N VAL A 14 8.52 35.65 -1.19
CA VAL A 14 8.29 34.89 -2.43
C VAL A 14 8.81 33.43 -2.31
N SER A 15 9.90 33.19 -1.56
CA SER A 15 10.41 31.83 -1.32
C SER A 15 9.59 31.04 -0.30
N LEU A 16 8.84 31.70 0.59
CA LEU A 16 7.99 31.01 1.56
C LEU A 16 6.64 30.59 0.97
N LEU A 17 6.16 31.29 -0.07
CA LEU A 17 4.88 31.01 -0.73
C LEU A 17 4.93 29.75 -1.61
N THR A 18 6.10 29.36 -2.12
CA THR A 18 6.26 28.15 -2.96
C THR A 18 6.18 26.84 -2.20
N ILE A 19 6.43 26.82 -0.88
CA ILE A 19 6.35 25.58 -0.07
C ILE A 19 4.92 25.31 0.39
N PHE A 20 4.06 26.33 0.46
CA PHE A 20 2.71 26.19 1.01
C PHE A 20 1.70 25.55 0.05
N ALA A 21 1.95 25.55 -1.27
CA ALA A 21 1.01 25.05 -2.27
C ALA A 21 1.02 23.52 -2.47
N MET A 22 1.93 22.77 -1.84
CA MET A 22 2.07 21.31 -2.05
C MET A 22 1.28 20.46 -1.04
N ALA A 23 0.57 21.07 -0.10
CA ALA A 23 0.01 20.37 1.07
C ALA A 23 -1.35 19.69 0.87
N ALA A 24 -1.95 19.73 -0.32
CA ALA A 24 -3.33 19.25 -0.50
C ALA A 24 -3.55 18.53 -1.83
N VAL A 25 -2.67 17.60 -2.20
CA VAL A 25 -3.05 16.59 -3.21
C VAL A 25 -3.97 15.59 -2.50
N PRO A 26 -5.27 15.51 -2.84
CA PRO A 26 -6.11 14.46 -2.29
C PRO A 26 -5.56 13.12 -2.79
N THR A 27 -5.00 12.31 -1.89
CA THR A 27 -4.74 10.91 -2.21
C THR A 27 -6.12 10.27 -2.36
N ALA A 28 -6.58 10.08 -3.59
CA ALA A 28 -7.78 9.30 -3.84
C ALA A 28 -7.53 7.91 -3.25
N ALA A 29 -8.27 7.55 -2.19
CA ALA A 29 -8.24 6.19 -1.67
C ALA A 29 -8.61 5.25 -2.81
N ALA A 30 -7.76 4.25 -3.05
CA ALA A 30 -8.08 3.23 -4.04
C ALA A 30 -9.42 2.58 -3.66
N PRO A 31 -10.25 2.18 -4.64
CA PRO A 31 -11.48 1.46 -4.31
C PRO A 31 -11.13 0.22 -3.49
N GLU A 32 -11.79 0.08 -2.33
CA GLU A 32 -11.67 -1.09 -1.46
C GLU A 32 -12.28 -2.29 -2.20
N THR A 33 -11.47 -2.97 -3.01
CA THR A 33 -11.83 -4.27 -3.57
C THR A 33 -11.59 -5.33 -2.51
N ASP A 34 -12.60 -6.15 -2.22
CA ASP A 34 -12.41 -7.37 -1.43
C ASP A 34 -11.29 -8.19 -2.05
N LYS A 35 -10.17 -8.28 -1.34
CA LYS A 35 -8.98 -8.95 -1.84
C LYS A 35 -9.16 -10.46 -1.66
N GLU A 36 -9.39 -11.16 -2.76
CA GLU A 36 -9.40 -12.62 -2.75
C GLU A 36 -7.98 -13.17 -2.63
N ILE A 37 -7.79 -14.08 -1.68
CA ILE A 37 -6.55 -14.85 -1.53
C ILE A 37 -6.83 -16.28 -1.99
N VAL A 38 -6.29 -16.63 -3.16
CA VAL A 38 -6.51 -17.93 -3.81
C VAL A 38 -5.36 -18.87 -3.52
N GLY A 39 -5.67 -20.06 -2.99
CA GLY A 39 -4.74 -21.18 -2.85
C GLY A 39 -5.00 -22.25 -3.91
N TYR A 40 -3.95 -22.95 -4.35
CA TYR A 40 -4.07 -24.10 -5.25
C TYR A 40 -3.71 -25.39 -4.51
N PHE A 41 -4.66 -26.31 -4.46
CA PHE A 41 -4.50 -27.65 -3.96
C PHE A 41 -4.34 -28.63 -5.12
N ILE A 42 -3.13 -29.13 -5.26
CA ILE A 42 -2.82 -30.11 -6.30
C ILE A 42 -3.24 -31.52 -5.87
N GLU A 43 -4.11 -32.14 -6.67
CA GLU A 43 -4.72 -33.45 -6.42
C GLU A 43 -3.67 -34.53 -6.14
N TRP A 44 -2.58 -34.53 -6.90
CA TRP A 44 -1.48 -35.50 -6.71
C TRP A 44 -0.67 -35.32 -5.41
N GLY A 45 -0.94 -34.27 -4.62
CA GLY A 45 -0.28 -34.03 -3.34
C GLY A 45 -0.55 -35.09 -2.28
N ILE A 46 -1.69 -35.78 -2.35
CA ILE A 46 -2.08 -36.81 -1.37
C ILE A 46 -1.25 -38.09 -1.47
N TYR A 47 -0.65 -38.35 -2.63
CA TYR A 47 0.05 -39.62 -2.89
C TYR A 47 1.46 -39.61 -2.30
N GLY A 48 2.46 -39.10 -3.04
CA GLY A 48 3.87 -39.20 -2.65
C GLY A 48 4.29 -38.25 -1.52
N ARG A 49 3.53 -37.17 -1.30
CA ARG A 49 3.84 -36.17 -0.27
C ARG A 49 2.96 -36.29 0.97
N ASN A 50 1.93 -37.15 0.92
CA ASN A 50 0.93 -37.27 1.98
C ASN A 50 0.37 -35.89 2.42
N TYR A 51 0.26 -34.95 1.49
CA TYR A 51 -0.25 -33.61 1.75
C TYR A 51 -1.75 -33.59 1.53
N ARG A 52 -2.50 -33.48 2.62
CA ARG A 52 -3.96 -33.61 2.68
C ARG A 52 -4.58 -32.26 3.02
N VAL A 53 -5.88 -32.11 2.75
CA VAL A 53 -6.66 -30.91 3.13
C VAL A 53 -6.52 -30.59 4.63
N LYS A 54 -6.40 -31.62 5.48
CA LYS A 54 -6.15 -31.45 6.92
C LYS A 54 -4.90 -30.61 7.24
N ASN A 55 -3.84 -30.73 6.45
CA ASN A 55 -2.60 -29.99 6.67
C ASN A 55 -2.79 -28.48 6.41
N ILE A 56 -3.73 -28.09 5.55
CA ILE A 56 -4.08 -26.69 5.30
C ILE A 56 -4.77 -26.08 6.52
N VAL A 57 -5.62 -26.87 7.18
CA VAL A 57 -6.32 -26.47 8.42
C VAL A 57 -5.35 -26.42 9.59
N GLU A 58 -4.58 -27.48 9.82
CA GLU A 58 -3.63 -27.56 10.96
C GLU A 58 -2.52 -26.51 10.89
N SER A 59 -2.14 -26.07 9.69
CA SER A 59 -1.15 -24.99 9.50
C SER A 59 -1.72 -23.58 9.70
N GLY A 60 -3.04 -23.42 9.86
CA GLY A 60 -3.70 -22.11 9.92
C GLY A 60 -3.71 -21.37 8.59
N SER A 61 -3.47 -22.06 7.47
CA SER A 61 -3.53 -21.45 6.14
C SER A 61 -4.97 -21.21 5.70
N ALA A 62 -5.89 -22.08 6.13
CA ALA A 62 -7.32 -21.96 5.81
C ALA A 62 -7.92 -20.62 6.25
N ASP A 63 -7.52 -20.09 7.41
CA ASP A 63 -8.02 -18.81 7.95
C ASP A 63 -7.58 -17.58 7.13
N LYS A 64 -6.60 -17.75 6.25
CA LYS A 64 -6.01 -16.70 5.43
C LYS A 64 -6.43 -16.78 3.96
N LEU A 65 -7.07 -17.88 3.57
CA LEU A 65 -7.50 -18.11 2.20
C LEU A 65 -8.97 -17.74 2.05
N THR A 66 -9.31 -17.13 0.91
CA THR A 66 -10.69 -16.84 0.53
C THR A 66 -11.22 -17.95 -0.38
N ILE A 67 -10.37 -18.49 -1.26
CA ILE A 67 -10.71 -19.50 -2.26
C ILE A 67 -9.63 -20.57 -2.31
N ILE A 68 -10.02 -21.82 -2.58
CA ILE A 68 -9.10 -22.91 -2.91
C ILE A 68 -9.53 -23.64 -4.18
N ASN A 69 -8.58 -23.90 -5.08
CA ASN A 69 -8.78 -24.60 -6.35
C ASN A 69 -7.99 -25.90 -6.41
#